data_AF-A0A2I1IM66-F1
#
_entry.id   AF-A0A2I1IM66-F1
#
_cell.length_a   1.000
_cell.length_b   1.000
_cell.length_c   1.000
_cell.angle_alpha   90.00
_cell.angle_beta   90.00
_cell.angle_gamma   90.00
#
_symmetry.space_group_name_H-M   'P 1'
#
loop_
_entity.id
_entity.type
_entity.pdbx_description
1 polymer ?
#
loop_
_entity_poly.entity_id
_entity_poly.type
_entity_poly.pdbx_seq_one_letter_code
_entity_poly.pdbx_strand_id
1 'polypeptide(L)'
;MDGVRVQKNSFETSLFVVHLPKSMCKEIPDFYTSEVDGREVKRPRLVARDYEAAKQYLEESMRWIAENFIPGGIDAVAGGDMNFDESTPHIQFQADTFSPKPEDPDKLRCRPGIAYNTDTSVRYTSGPKKGKQISGNQKFIDAQRGLREHMHSLGYPVELDVSERHDESLNPDRYAEQQDRERDLASREDDVEVKKRSVQRDMDAIDRDREQAAEERKQAQEAREAAQRVQENAEQQAREVAERVLNEAREKAEQEAEQIRSDARKDAEQELGLAEAQADELLERAEETARSKASEITAAARSEAESITRKADEARKQAERDAEKIRSEARDEAKREAETIRSEATRDAENTRSEARSDATDIRDAARSEAEDEAAIIIEEAVKSGQQLEHSDKKFLVQELQRSPELLERYTLFRELQTSGKQGEAQQRARERIEKRRRQREQQQRDRDGGMEL
;
A
#
# COMPACT_ATOMS: atom_id res chain seq x y z
N MET A 1 -2.26 119.52 107.12
CA MET A 1 -1.82 118.90 105.86
C MET A 1 -3.08 118.43 105.15
N ASP A 2 -3.49 119.16 104.13
CA ASP A 2 -4.61 118.75 103.29
C ASP A 2 -4.20 117.52 102.49
N GLY A 3 -4.90 116.40 102.74
CA GLY A 3 -4.60 115.10 102.13
C GLY A 3 -4.91 115.11 100.64
N VAL A 4 -3.88 115.22 99.82
CA VAL A 4 -3.98 115.05 98.37
C VAL A 4 -4.33 113.58 98.08
N ARG A 5 -5.49 113.34 97.46
CA ARG A 5 -5.88 112.01 96.96
C ARG A 5 -4.85 111.55 95.92
N VAL A 6 -4.13 110.46 96.22
CA VAL A 6 -3.33 109.71 95.25
C VAL A 6 -4.25 109.19 94.15
N GLN A 7 -3.98 109.53 92.89
CA GLN A 7 -4.82 109.15 91.75
C GLN A 7 -4.64 107.65 91.46
N LYS A 8 -5.71 106.96 91.02
CA LYS A 8 -5.73 105.51 90.75
C LYS A 8 -4.68 105.02 89.72
N ASN A 9 -4.04 105.93 88.99
CA ASN A 9 -3.03 105.67 87.95
C ASN A 9 -1.64 106.25 88.28
N SER A 10 -1.37 106.66 89.52
CA SER A 10 -0.02 107.04 89.94
C SER A 10 0.73 105.80 90.43
N PHE A 11 1.82 105.45 89.75
CA PHE A 11 2.81 104.48 90.22
C PHE A 11 4.16 105.18 90.31
N GLU A 12 4.95 104.84 91.32
CA GLU A 12 6.22 105.51 91.65
C GLU A 12 7.41 104.75 91.08
N THR A 13 7.31 103.41 91.08
CA THR A 13 8.36 102.47 90.65
C THR A 13 7.84 101.57 89.54
N SER A 14 8.71 101.13 88.64
CA SER A 14 8.40 100.15 87.60
C SER A 14 9.34 98.97 87.64
N LEU A 15 8.79 97.81 87.30
CA LEU A 15 9.50 96.55 87.25
C LEU A 15 9.84 96.22 85.80
N PHE A 16 11.11 96.02 85.52
CA PHE A 16 11.61 95.62 84.22
C PHE A 16 12.07 94.17 84.26
N VAL A 17 11.76 93.44 83.20
CA VAL A 17 12.21 92.06 83.01
C VAL A 17 12.89 91.96 81.65
N VAL A 18 14.15 91.56 81.63
CA VAL A 18 14.90 91.29 80.40
C VAL A 18 15.31 89.83 80.40
N HIS A 19 14.80 89.10 79.41
CA HIS A 19 15.13 87.69 79.21
C HIS A 19 16.44 87.53 78.46
N LEU A 20 17.20 86.50 78.81
CA LEU A 20 18.36 86.07 78.04
C LEU A 20 17.89 85.53 76.66
N PRO A 21 18.54 85.91 75.55
CA PRO A 21 18.19 85.42 74.23
C PRO A 21 18.27 83.90 74.15
N LYS A 22 17.29 83.27 73.49
CA LYS A 22 17.27 81.80 73.31
C LYS A 22 18.54 81.27 72.63
N SER A 23 19.17 82.06 71.76
CA SER A 23 20.45 81.77 71.11
C SER A 23 21.61 81.58 72.10
N MET A 24 21.54 82.23 73.27
CA MET A 24 22.52 82.10 74.37
C MET A 24 22.13 81.00 75.36
N CYS A 25 21.02 80.29 75.13
CA CYS A 25 20.50 79.25 76.00
C CYS A 25 20.67 77.85 75.38
N LYS A 26 20.74 76.84 76.25
CA LYS A 26 20.55 75.43 75.94
C LYS A 26 19.17 75.03 76.49
N GLU A 27 18.34 74.46 75.63
CA GLU A 27 17.04 73.95 76.03
C GLU A 27 17.17 72.56 76.63
N ILE A 28 16.58 72.38 77.82
CA ILE A 28 16.37 71.09 78.46
C ILE A 28 14.89 70.76 78.31
N PRO A 29 14.53 69.84 77.39
CA PRO A 29 13.14 69.49 77.15
C PRO A 29 12.53 68.83 78.39
N ASP A 30 11.22 68.98 78.55
CA ASP A 30 10.42 68.27 79.55
C ASP A 30 10.91 68.42 81.02
N PHE A 31 11.54 69.55 81.36
CA PHE A 31 12.13 69.77 82.70
C PHE A 31 11.09 70.03 83.79
N TYR A 32 10.13 70.93 83.54
CA TYR A 32 9.05 71.20 84.47
C TYR A 32 7.82 70.38 84.09
N THR A 33 7.41 69.48 84.96
CA THR A 33 6.16 68.73 84.82
C THR A 33 5.09 69.34 85.71
N SER A 34 3.90 69.57 85.13
CA SER A 34 2.73 70.08 85.85
C SER A 34 1.47 69.46 85.27
N GLU A 35 0.41 69.38 86.06
CA GLU A 35 -0.91 68.97 85.57
C GLU A 35 -1.78 70.22 85.41
N VAL A 36 -2.28 70.47 84.20
CA VAL A 36 -3.22 71.56 83.89
C VAL A 36 -4.46 70.93 83.26
N ASP A 37 -5.62 71.16 83.85
CA ASP A 37 -6.91 70.60 83.41
C ASP A 37 -6.92 69.08 83.17
N GLY A 38 -6.22 68.33 84.03
CA GLY A 38 -6.12 66.86 83.95
C GLY A 38 -5.16 66.34 82.88
N ARG A 39 -4.36 67.22 82.25
CA ARG A 39 -3.35 66.88 81.26
C ARG A 39 -1.95 67.15 81.80
N GLU A 40 -1.03 66.23 81.53
CA GLU A 40 0.38 66.44 81.84
C GLU A 40 0.96 67.46 80.86
N VAL A 41 1.29 68.64 81.37
CA VAL A 41 1.99 69.70 80.65
C VAL A 41 3.46 69.67 81.05
N LYS A 42 4.32 69.44 80.06
CA LYS A 42 5.77 69.47 80.21
C LYS A 42 6.31 70.75 79.59
N ARG A 43 7.05 71.54 80.37
CA ARG A 43 7.65 72.80 79.91
C ARG A 43 9.18 72.68 79.89
N PRO A 44 9.83 73.18 78.82
CA PRO A 44 11.28 73.18 78.76
C PRO A 44 11.88 74.16 79.77
N ARG A 45 13.12 73.90 80.16
CA ARG A 45 13.96 74.84 80.90
C ARG A 45 15.10 75.32 80.03
N LEU A 46 15.22 76.63 79.87
CA LEU A 46 16.37 77.24 79.24
C LEU A 46 17.47 77.45 80.29
N VAL A 47 18.69 77.01 79.97
CA VAL A 47 19.86 77.21 80.80
C VAL A 47 20.90 77.99 80.00
N ALA A 48 21.55 78.98 80.60
CA ALA A 48 22.62 79.73 79.93
C ALA A 48 23.72 78.78 79.43
N ARG A 49 24.13 78.92 78.16
CA ARG A 49 25.25 78.14 77.60
C ARG A 49 26.57 78.51 78.27
N ASP A 50 26.74 79.80 78.51
CA ASP A 50 27.87 80.39 79.22
C ASP A 50 27.30 81.34 80.28
N TYR A 51 27.59 81.01 81.54
CA TYR A 51 27.05 81.71 82.69
C TYR A 51 27.61 83.14 82.83
N GLU A 52 28.88 83.36 82.54
CA GLU A 52 29.50 84.68 82.68
C GLU A 52 29.11 85.59 81.52
N ALA A 53 29.04 85.06 80.29
CA ALA A 53 28.51 85.81 79.15
C ALA A 53 27.02 86.20 79.36
N ALA A 54 26.23 85.33 79.98
CA ALA A 54 24.83 85.63 80.30
C ALA A 54 24.69 86.73 81.35
N LYS A 55 25.52 86.74 82.39
CA LYS A 55 25.54 87.85 83.37
C LYS A 55 25.89 89.17 82.71
N GLN A 56 26.94 89.19 81.88
CA GLN A 56 27.37 90.40 81.18
C GLN A 56 26.26 90.93 80.26
N TYR A 57 25.59 90.04 79.53
CA TYR A 57 24.43 90.41 78.70
C TYR A 57 23.33 91.10 79.54
N LEU A 58 22.96 90.50 80.67
CA LEU A 58 21.87 90.99 81.52
C LEU A 58 22.23 92.30 82.21
N GLU A 59 23.48 92.44 82.70
CA GLU A 59 23.97 93.68 83.29
C GLU A 59 23.99 94.82 82.27
N GLU A 60 24.55 94.56 81.08
CA GLU A 60 24.64 95.55 80.01
C GLU A 60 23.25 95.96 79.51
N SER A 61 22.31 95.01 79.43
CA SER A 61 20.92 95.32 79.08
C SER A 61 20.25 96.22 80.10
N MET A 62 20.44 95.96 81.39
CA MET A 62 19.90 96.80 82.46
C MET A 62 20.52 98.19 82.44
N ARG A 63 21.85 98.29 82.30
CA ARG A 63 22.58 99.56 82.19
C ARG A 63 22.07 100.39 81.02
N TRP A 64 21.96 99.78 79.83
CA TRP A 64 21.47 100.48 78.65
C TRP A 64 20.03 100.99 78.84
N ILE A 65 19.13 100.16 79.38
CA ILE A 65 17.74 100.58 79.66
C ILE A 65 17.72 101.72 80.68
N ALA A 66 18.52 101.64 81.72
CA ALA A 66 18.62 102.68 82.73
C ALA A 66 19.06 104.02 82.11
N GLU A 67 20.13 104.02 81.32
CA GLU A 67 20.70 105.24 80.73
C GLU A 67 19.85 105.83 79.59
N ASN A 68 19.17 105.00 78.80
CA ASN A 68 18.53 105.42 77.56
C ASN A 68 17.00 105.53 77.64
N PHE A 69 16.36 104.86 78.61
CA PHE A 69 14.91 104.81 78.75
C PHE A 69 14.41 105.39 80.07
N ILE A 70 15.16 105.20 81.16
CA ILE A 70 14.76 105.67 82.49
C ILE A 70 15.24 107.12 82.70
N PRO A 71 14.37 108.08 83.05
CA PRO A 71 14.73 109.51 83.10
C PRO A 71 15.82 109.87 84.12
N GLY A 72 15.96 109.07 85.17
CA GLY A 72 16.97 109.25 86.21
C GLY A 72 18.23 108.40 85.99
N GLY A 73 18.38 107.75 84.84
CA GLY A 73 19.57 106.97 84.55
C GLY A 73 19.73 105.76 85.47
N ILE A 74 20.98 105.33 85.64
CA ILE A 74 21.35 104.26 86.55
C ILE A 74 21.05 104.58 88.01
N ASP A 75 21.11 105.85 88.41
CA ASP A 75 20.84 106.29 89.79
C ASP A 75 19.36 106.11 90.19
N ALA A 76 18.47 105.96 89.21
CA ALA A 76 17.06 105.66 89.45
C ALA A 76 16.78 104.16 89.60
N VAL A 77 17.76 103.28 89.39
CA VAL A 77 17.61 101.83 89.58
C VAL A 77 17.77 101.51 91.07
N ALA A 78 16.69 101.07 91.70
CA ALA A 78 16.68 100.72 93.13
C ALA A 78 17.41 99.40 93.43
N GLY A 79 17.46 98.50 92.45
CA GLY A 79 18.10 97.19 92.54
C GLY A 79 17.51 96.20 91.56
N GLY A 80 18.17 95.06 91.39
CA GLY A 80 17.69 93.97 90.56
C GLY A 80 18.41 92.66 90.81
N ASP A 81 17.73 91.57 90.48
CA ASP A 81 18.19 90.20 90.67
C ASP A 81 18.25 89.47 89.32
N MET A 82 19.29 88.66 89.13
CA MET A 82 19.43 87.78 87.97
C MET A 82 19.00 86.36 88.35
N ASN A 83 17.96 85.87 87.70
CA ASN A 83 17.35 84.59 88.00
C ASN A 83 17.75 83.59 86.90
N PHE A 84 18.48 82.54 87.28
CA PHE A 84 18.92 81.45 86.40
C PHE A 84 18.24 80.11 86.72
N ASP A 85 17.40 80.09 87.74
CA ASP A 85 16.73 78.92 88.29
C ASP A 85 15.28 78.73 87.79
N GLU A 86 14.79 79.68 87.00
CA GLU A 86 13.47 79.66 86.38
C GLU A 86 13.45 79.09 84.95
N SER A 87 12.29 79.12 84.29
CA SER A 87 12.11 78.60 82.94
C SER A 87 12.98 79.28 81.89
N THR A 88 13.21 80.58 82.02
CA THR A 88 14.11 81.36 81.16
C THR A 88 15.00 82.24 82.02
N PRO A 89 16.34 82.18 81.85
CA PRO A 89 17.24 83.08 82.58
C PRO A 89 16.92 84.54 82.26
N HIS A 90 16.81 85.39 83.27
CA HIS A 90 16.44 86.79 83.08
C HIS A 90 16.98 87.67 84.22
N ILE A 91 17.00 88.98 84.01
CA ILE A 91 17.18 89.97 85.06
C ILE A 91 15.87 90.69 85.31
N GLN A 92 15.54 90.84 86.58
CA GLN A 92 14.40 91.62 87.04
C GLN A 92 14.91 92.77 87.89
N PHE A 93 14.65 94.01 87.48
CA PHE A 93 15.12 95.19 88.19
C PHE A 93 14.02 96.24 88.34
N GLN A 94 14.09 97.00 89.43
CA GLN A 94 13.15 98.06 89.76
C GLN A 94 13.80 99.42 89.53
N ALA A 95 13.07 100.33 88.87
CA ALA A 95 13.53 101.68 88.68
C ALA A 95 12.41 102.71 88.86
N ASP A 96 12.79 103.84 89.44
CA ASP A 96 11.91 104.96 89.69
C ASP A 96 11.86 105.91 88.48
N THR A 97 10.74 106.59 88.31
CA THR A 97 10.60 107.64 87.29
C THR A 97 10.63 109.03 87.87
N PHE A 98 11.51 109.23 88.84
CA PHE A 98 11.71 110.53 89.42
C PHE A 98 12.49 111.45 88.47
N SER A 99 12.15 112.73 88.53
CA SER A 99 12.93 113.80 87.91
C SER A 99 12.96 114.99 88.86
N PRO A 100 13.99 115.85 88.79
CA PRO A 100 14.02 117.08 89.57
C PRO A 100 12.74 117.92 89.35
N LYS A 101 12.22 118.50 90.42
CA LYS A 101 11.08 119.40 90.35
C LYS A 101 11.58 120.78 89.87
N PRO A 102 11.04 121.34 88.77
CA PRO A 102 11.55 122.57 88.17
C PRO A 102 11.53 123.77 89.10
N GLU A 103 10.55 123.83 90.01
CA GLU A 103 10.39 124.94 90.94
C GLU A 103 11.23 124.77 92.23
N ASP A 104 11.74 123.56 92.48
CA ASP A 104 12.50 123.19 93.69
C ASP A 104 13.43 122.00 93.35
N PRO A 105 14.63 122.25 92.79
CA PRO A 105 15.51 121.19 92.29
C PRO A 105 15.96 120.17 93.33
N ASP A 106 15.92 120.53 94.63
CA ASP A 106 16.25 119.64 95.75
C ASP A 106 15.15 118.61 96.03
N LYS A 107 14.00 118.70 95.34
CA LYS A 107 12.89 117.76 95.43
C LYS A 107 12.69 117.00 94.13
N LEU A 108 12.40 115.72 94.26
CA LEU A 108 11.99 114.85 93.16
C LEU A 108 10.48 114.91 92.94
N ARG A 109 10.06 114.82 91.69
CA ARG A 109 8.65 114.60 91.31
C ARG A 109 8.54 113.36 90.42
N CYS A 110 7.48 112.59 90.62
CA CYS A 110 7.17 111.42 89.82
C CYS A 110 6.75 111.84 88.40
N ARG A 111 7.45 111.35 87.37
CA ARG A 111 7.20 111.64 85.95
C ARG A 111 7.21 110.37 85.09
N PRO A 112 6.27 109.44 85.29
CA PRO A 112 6.12 108.27 84.42
C PRO A 112 5.77 108.69 82.98
N GLY A 113 5.27 109.93 82.79
CA GLY A 113 5.11 110.59 81.50
C GLY A 113 6.36 110.55 80.63
N ILE A 114 7.56 110.68 81.19
CA ILE A 114 8.77 110.75 80.38
C ILE A 114 9.10 109.37 79.78
N ALA A 115 9.01 108.29 80.56
CA ALA A 115 9.34 106.93 80.11
C ALA A 115 8.14 106.18 79.51
N TYR A 116 7.04 106.09 80.24
CA TYR A 116 5.97 105.10 79.98
C TYR A 116 4.72 105.69 79.34
N ASN A 117 4.45 106.97 79.59
CA ASN A 117 3.22 107.64 79.15
C ASN A 117 3.54 108.77 78.15
N THR A 118 2.53 109.54 77.81
CA THR A 118 2.70 110.74 76.98
C THR A 118 3.07 111.93 77.87
N ASP A 119 4.05 112.72 77.45
CA ASP A 119 4.50 113.89 78.21
C ASP A 119 4.80 115.08 77.28
N THR A 120 4.45 116.27 77.73
CA THR A 120 4.59 117.50 76.94
C THR A 120 6.04 117.87 76.63
N SER A 121 7.00 117.43 77.45
CA SER A 121 8.43 117.65 77.22
C SER A 121 9.09 116.61 76.31
N VAL A 122 8.42 115.50 75.98
CA VAL A 122 8.98 114.44 75.12
C VAL A 122 8.30 114.45 73.75
N ARG A 123 9.01 114.97 72.75
CA ARG A 123 8.50 115.19 71.38
C ARG A 123 9.48 114.71 70.33
N TYR A 124 8.98 114.32 69.17
CA TYR A 124 9.83 114.01 68.02
C TYR A 124 10.67 115.24 67.64
N THR A 125 11.98 115.08 67.57
CA THR A 125 12.94 116.15 67.22
C THR A 125 13.12 116.29 65.70
N SER A 126 12.85 115.23 64.95
CA SER A 126 13.02 115.14 63.50
C SER A 126 11.90 114.32 62.82
N GLY A 127 11.92 114.25 61.49
CA GLY A 127 10.98 113.46 60.70
C GLY A 127 9.57 114.04 60.55
N PRO A 128 8.64 113.29 59.91
CA PRO A 128 7.29 113.76 59.58
C PRO A 128 6.39 114.01 60.81
N LYS A 129 6.79 113.52 61.99
CA LYS A 129 6.09 113.73 63.26
C LYS A 129 6.74 114.83 64.14
N LYS A 130 7.72 115.59 63.64
CA LYS A 130 8.45 116.62 64.39
C LYS A 130 7.51 117.54 65.19
N GLY A 131 7.82 117.74 66.47
CA GLY A 131 7.03 118.55 67.40
C GLY A 131 5.80 117.87 68.00
N LYS A 132 5.35 116.71 67.48
CA LYS A 132 4.30 115.91 68.13
C LYS A 132 4.86 115.19 69.36
N GLN A 133 4.01 114.98 70.37
CA GLN A 133 4.37 114.20 71.55
C GLN A 133 4.56 112.72 71.16
N ILE A 134 5.53 112.07 71.80
CA ILE A 134 5.76 110.64 71.62
C ILE A 134 4.83 109.89 72.57
N SER A 135 4.06 108.93 72.05
CA SER A 135 3.18 108.09 72.87
C SER A 135 3.99 107.09 73.69
N GLY A 136 3.46 106.67 74.84
CA GLY A 136 4.08 105.64 75.68
C GLY A 136 4.48 104.38 74.92
N ASN A 137 3.55 103.81 74.14
CA ASN A 137 3.80 102.61 73.34
C ASN A 137 4.97 102.78 72.34
N GLN A 138 5.05 103.95 71.69
CA GLN A 138 6.16 104.21 70.77
C GLN A 138 7.50 104.27 71.50
N LYS A 139 7.55 104.83 72.72
CA LYS A 139 8.78 104.86 73.52
C LYS A 139 9.26 103.46 73.86
N PHE A 140 8.36 102.54 74.19
CA PHE A 140 8.71 101.13 74.42
C PHE A 140 9.22 100.45 73.14
N ILE A 141 8.57 100.68 72.00
CA ILE A 141 9.03 100.16 70.69
C ILE A 141 10.44 100.67 70.37
N ASP A 142 10.67 101.97 70.56
CA ASP A 142 11.97 102.60 70.29
C ASP A 142 13.05 102.11 71.27
N ALA A 143 12.71 101.91 72.55
CA ALA A 143 13.62 101.36 73.56
C ALA A 143 13.98 99.90 73.29
N GLN A 144 13.00 99.06 72.93
CA GLN A 144 13.27 97.67 72.55
C GLN A 144 14.13 97.58 71.29
N ARG A 145 13.85 98.41 70.28
CA ARG A 145 14.68 98.49 69.07
C ARG A 145 16.11 98.92 69.40
N GLY A 146 16.26 100.01 70.17
CA GLY A 146 17.57 100.52 70.56
C GLY A 146 18.38 99.54 71.40
N LEU A 147 17.73 98.78 72.30
CA LEU A 147 18.40 97.74 73.07
C LEU A 147 18.92 96.64 72.15
N ARG A 148 18.12 96.17 71.18
CA ARG A 148 18.56 95.15 70.22
C ARG A 148 19.73 95.62 69.38
N GLU A 149 19.65 96.85 68.86
CA GLU A 149 20.75 97.48 68.09
C GLU A 149 22.03 97.58 68.93
N HIS A 150 21.93 98.02 70.18
CA HIS A 150 23.06 98.11 71.11
C HIS A 150 23.68 96.75 71.39
N MET A 151 22.87 95.77 71.82
CA MET A 151 23.36 94.43 72.14
C MET A 151 23.96 93.73 70.91
N HIS A 152 23.36 93.91 69.74
CA HIS A 152 23.93 93.42 68.48
C HIS A 152 25.27 94.11 68.15
N SER A 153 25.40 95.41 68.36
CA SER A 153 26.66 96.14 68.14
C SER A 153 27.80 95.68 69.04
N LEU A 154 27.48 95.19 70.24
CA LEU A 154 28.42 94.57 71.18
C LEU A 154 28.76 93.11 70.81
N GLY A 155 28.17 92.57 69.75
CA GLY A 155 28.44 91.22 69.24
C GLY A 155 27.60 90.12 69.89
N TYR A 156 26.58 90.45 70.68
CA TYR A 156 25.65 89.45 71.21
C TYR A 156 24.74 88.90 70.10
N PRO A 157 24.37 87.60 70.15
CA PRO A 157 23.58 86.94 69.12
C PRO A 157 22.08 87.27 69.26
N VAL A 158 21.73 88.55 69.13
CA VAL A 158 20.37 89.08 69.18
C VAL A 158 19.86 89.35 67.77
N GLU A 159 18.65 88.92 67.45
CA GLU A 159 18.00 89.22 66.17
C GLU A 159 17.62 90.70 66.11
N LEU A 160 17.97 91.41 65.03
CA LEU A 160 17.64 92.83 64.86
C LEU A 160 16.16 93.04 64.51
N ASP A 161 15.65 92.17 63.62
CA ASP A 161 14.28 92.20 63.16
C ASP A 161 13.37 91.47 64.12
N VAL A 162 12.16 92.01 64.23
CA VAL A 162 11.12 91.42 65.06
C VAL A 162 10.42 90.34 64.24
N SER A 163 10.17 89.16 64.82
CA SER A 163 9.49 88.09 64.10
C SER A 163 8.11 88.55 63.58
N GLU A 164 7.67 88.00 62.44
CA GLU A 164 6.35 88.32 61.85
C GLU A 164 5.17 88.04 62.81
N ARG A 165 5.41 87.29 63.89
CA ARG A 165 4.43 86.95 64.93
C ARG A 165 4.52 87.85 66.18
N HIS A 166 5.25 88.96 66.14
CA HIS A 166 5.44 89.83 67.31
C HIS A 166 4.15 90.34 67.97
N ASP A 167 3.09 90.51 67.17
CA ASP A 167 1.80 91.02 67.64
C ASP A 167 0.91 89.90 68.22
N GLU A 168 1.34 88.64 68.12
CA GLU A 168 0.66 87.49 68.71
C GLU A 168 1.13 87.32 70.16
N SER A 169 0.46 87.99 71.10
CA SER A 169 0.53 87.57 72.51
C SER A 169 -0.19 86.22 72.61
N LEU A 170 0.54 85.11 72.47
CA LEU A 170 0.00 83.78 72.69
C LEU A 170 -0.44 83.70 74.16
N ASN A 171 -1.76 83.66 74.38
CA ASN A 171 -2.32 83.24 75.66
C ASN A 171 -1.67 81.88 76.02
N PRO A 172 -1.14 81.68 77.25
CA PRO A 172 -0.53 80.43 77.70
C PRO A 172 -1.19 79.13 77.20
N ASP A 173 -2.52 79.10 77.11
CA ASP A 173 -3.30 77.96 76.63
C ASP A 173 -3.00 77.59 75.16
N ARG A 174 -2.82 78.58 74.28
CA ARG A 174 -2.49 78.35 72.86
C ARG A 174 -1.06 77.90 72.66
N TYR A 175 -0.14 78.34 73.52
CA TYR A 175 1.24 77.84 73.49
C TYR A 175 1.30 76.36 73.88
N ALA A 176 0.51 75.95 74.88
CA ALA A 176 0.38 74.55 75.27
C ALA A 176 -0.23 73.68 74.15
N GLU A 177 -1.32 74.14 73.52
CA GLU A 177 -1.95 73.41 72.40
C GLU A 177 -1.01 73.24 71.20
N GLN A 178 -0.16 74.22 70.92
CA GLN A 178 0.81 74.11 69.83
C GLN A 178 1.94 73.11 70.15
N GLN A 179 2.44 73.11 71.39
CA GLN A 179 3.43 72.13 71.85
C GLN A 179 2.87 70.69 71.80
N ASP A 180 1.60 70.51 72.17
CA ASP A 180 0.91 69.21 72.06
C ASP A 180 0.81 68.75 70.61
N ARG A 181 0.48 69.66 69.68
CA ARG A 181 0.44 69.35 68.24
C ARG A 181 1.79 68.93 67.68
N GLU A 182 2.86 69.62 68.05
CA GLU A 182 4.22 69.29 67.61
C GLU A 182 4.65 67.92 68.16
N ARG A 183 4.27 67.59 69.41
CA ARG A 183 4.52 66.28 70.02
C ARG A 183 3.73 65.15 69.33
N ASP A 184 2.47 65.39 69.01
CA ASP A 184 1.64 64.43 68.27
C ASP A 184 2.17 64.15 66.86
N LEU A 185 2.70 65.18 66.20
CA LEU A 185 3.34 65.03 64.89
C LEU A 185 4.62 64.21 64.99
N ALA A 186 5.48 64.48 65.96
CA ALA A 186 6.71 63.71 66.19
C ALA A 186 6.40 62.23 66.50
N SER A 187 5.40 61.97 67.34
CA SER A 187 4.95 60.60 67.65
C SER A 187 4.45 59.85 66.40
N ARG A 188 3.71 60.54 65.52
CA ARG A 188 3.25 59.95 64.24
C ARG A 188 4.39 59.69 63.27
N GLU A 189 5.43 60.54 63.26
CA GLU A 189 6.62 60.31 62.44
C GLU A 189 7.38 59.05 62.90
N ASP A 190 7.57 58.88 64.21
CA ASP A 190 8.17 57.68 64.80
C ASP A 190 7.37 56.41 64.43
N ASP A 191 6.04 56.45 64.56
CA ASP A 191 5.15 55.35 64.16
C ASP A 191 5.27 54.99 62.68
N VAL A 192 5.38 55.99 61.81
CA VAL A 192 5.57 55.81 60.38
C VAL A 192 6.94 55.18 60.11
N GLU A 193 7.99 55.60 60.81
CA GLU A 193 9.32 55.00 60.66
C GLU A 193 9.33 53.53 61.09
N VAL A 194 8.69 53.20 62.22
CA VAL A 194 8.55 51.81 62.69
C VAL A 194 7.80 50.97 61.65
N LYS A 195 6.69 51.47 61.10
CA LYS A 195 5.95 50.79 60.03
C LYS A 195 6.78 50.61 58.77
N LYS A 196 7.54 51.63 58.36
CA LYS A 196 8.46 51.56 57.21
C LYS A 196 9.53 50.48 57.41
N ARG A 197 10.13 50.40 58.61
CA ARG A 197 11.08 49.34 58.96
C ARG A 197 10.43 47.95 59.00
N SER A 198 9.15 47.84 59.35
CA SER A 198 8.39 46.59 59.27
C SER A 198 8.19 46.16 57.83
N VAL A 199 7.67 47.05 56.98
CA VAL A 199 7.45 46.78 55.55
C VAL A 199 8.76 46.41 54.86
N GLN A 200 9.87 47.08 55.19
CA GLN A 200 11.16 46.72 54.62
C GLN A 200 11.58 45.28 54.98
N ARG A 201 11.40 44.88 56.24
CA ARG A 201 11.68 43.50 56.66
C ARG A 201 10.80 42.47 55.95
N ASP A 202 9.54 42.80 55.72
CA ASP A 202 8.60 41.93 54.99
C ASP A 202 9.01 41.81 53.52
N MET A 203 9.42 42.91 52.88
CA MET A 203 9.96 42.90 51.51
C MET A 203 11.25 42.06 51.42
N ASP A 204 12.19 42.24 52.35
CA ASP A 204 13.44 41.45 52.40
C ASP A 204 13.19 39.96 52.68
N ALA A 205 12.09 39.61 53.35
CA ALA A 205 11.67 38.22 53.53
C ALA A 205 11.09 37.64 52.22
N ILE A 206 10.24 38.40 51.54
CA ILE A 206 9.66 38.00 50.24
C ILE A 206 10.76 37.80 49.19
N ASP A 207 11.76 38.67 49.15
CA ASP A 207 12.87 38.54 48.20
C ASP A 207 13.68 37.27 48.46
N ARG A 208 13.96 36.93 49.73
CA ARG A 208 14.62 35.66 50.10
C ARG A 208 13.79 34.44 49.73
N ASP A 209 12.49 34.45 50.00
CA ASP A 209 11.58 33.36 49.63
C ASP A 209 11.54 33.17 48.10
N ARG A 210 11.60 34.27 47.34
CA ARG A 210 11.62 34.26 45.88
C ARG A 210 12.93 33.70 45.33
N GLU A 211 14.06 34.06 45.91
CA GLU A 211 15.37 33.50 45.57
C GLU A 211 15.40 31.99 45.85
N GLN A 212 14.95 31.56 47.02
CA GLN A 212 14.89 30.15 47.38
C GLN A 212 13.98 29.36 46.42
N ALA A 213 12.79 29.88 46.10
CA ALA A 213 11.89 29.25 45.15
C ALA A 213 12.47 29.16 43.73
N ALA A 214 13.29 30.13 43.32
CA ALA A 214 13.98 30.10 42.03
C ALA A 214 15.05 29.00 42.00
N GLU A 215 15.79 28.83 43.10
CA GLU A 215 16.82 27.82 43.24
C GLU A 215 16.24 26.40 43.29
N GLU A 216 15.15 26.20 44.05
CA GLU A 216 14.39 24.95 44.07
C GLU A 216 13.84 24.59 42.69
N ARG A 217 13.32 25.58 41.93
CA ARG A 217 12.89 25.37 40.54
C ARG A 217 14.03 24.93 39.62
N LYS A 218 15.21 25.54 39.77
CA LYS A 218 16.39 25.17 38.99
C LYS A 218 16.80 23.73 39.27
N GLN A 219 16.88 23.34 40.55
CA GLN A 219 17.18 21.96 40.93
C GLN A 219 16.13 20.96 40.41
N ALA A 220 14.84 21.31 40.49
CA ALA A 220 13.77 20.48 39.96
C ALA A 220 13.84 20.32 38.44
N GLN A 221 14.28 21.35 37.72
CA GLN A 221 14.50 21.28 36.27
C GLN A 221 15.69 20.40 35.92
N GLU A 222 16.83 20.55 36.61
CA GLU A 222 18.00 19.70 36.43
C GLU A 222 17.67 18.22 36.72
N ALA A 223 16.89 17.94 37.76
CA ALA A 223 16.43 16.59 38.07
C ALA A 223 15.50 16.01 36.99
N ARG A 224 14.62 16.84 36.41
CA ARG A 224 13.75 16.43 35.28
C ARG A 224 14.57 16.12 34.04
N GLU A 225 15.53 16.97 33.69
CA GLU A 225 16.42 16.74 32.54
C GLU A 225 17.26 15.47 32.73
N ALA A 226 17.76 15.22 33.94
CA ALA A 226 18.47 13.99 34.27
C ALA A 226 17.56 12.75 34.13
N ALA A 227 16.32 12.82 34.65
CA ALA A 227 15.35 11.73 34.51
C ALA A 227 14.98 11.47 33.04
N GLN A 228 14.82 12.53 32.24
CA GLN A 228 14.54 12.42 30.82
C GLN A 228 15.69 11.74 30.08
N ARG A 229 16.95 12.09 30.36
CA ARG A 229 18.12 11.41 29.77
C ARG A 229 18.17 9.93 30.12
N VAL A 230 17.82 9.56 31.37
CA VAL A 230 17.75 8.16 31.79
C VAL A 230 16.65 7.43 31.01
N GLN A 231 15.49 8.05 30.83
CA GLN A 231 14.39 7.49 30.04
C GLN A 231 14.79 7.31 28.56
N GLU A 232 15.38 8.33 27.94
CA GLU A 232 15.83 8.27 26.54
C GLU A 232 16.87 7.17 26.33
N ASN A 233 17.84 7.04 27.24
CA ASN A 233 18.81 5.94 27.21
C ASN A 233 18.14 4.57 27.37
N ALA A 234 17.16 4.43 28.27
CA ALA A 234 16.43 3.18 28.46
C ALA A 234 15.60 2.82 27.22
N GLU A 235 14.93 3.80 26.59
CA GLU A 235 14.20 3.61 25.34
C GLU A 235 15.13 3.22 24.18
N GLN A 236 16.31 3.85 24.09
CA GLN A 236 17.30 3.53 23.07
C GLN A 236 17.84 2.10 23.25
N GLN A 237 18.18 1.70 24.48
CA GLN A 237 18.56 0.32 24.79
C GLN A 237 17.43 -0.67 24.48
N ALA A 238 16.19 -0.35 24.81
CA ALA A 238 15.05 -1.19 24.48
C ALA A 238 14.86 -1.36 22.96
N ARG A 239 15.09 -0.29 22.18
CA ARG A 239 15.07 -0.35 20.71
C ARG A 239 16.20 -1.20 20.15
N GLU A 240 17.43 -1.02 20.64
CA GLU A 240 18.57 -1.85 20.21
C GLU A 240 18.35 -3.33 20.51
N VAL A 241 17.81 -3.65 21.70
CA VAL A 241 17.45 -5.02 22.07
C VAL A 241 16.33 -5.56 21.17
N ALA A 242 15.29 -4.79 20.90
CA ALA A 242 14.20 -5.19 20.03
C ALA A 242 14.68 -5.43 18.59
N GLU A 243 15.53 -4.55 18.06
CA GLU A 243 16.11 -4.68 16.72
C GLU A 243 17.01 -5.91 16.62
N ARG A 244 17.85 -6.16 17.64
CA ARG A 244 18.66 -7.40 17.70
C ARG A 244 17.78 -8.65 17.71
N VAL A 245 16.74 -8.68 18.55
CA VAL A 245 15.81 -9.83 18.62
C VAL A 245 15.10 -10.04 17.28
N LEU A 246 14.67 -8.97 16.61
CA LEU A 246 14.05 -9.06 15.29
C LEU A 246 15.02 -9.57 14.22
N ASN A 247 16.27 -9.12 14.24
CA ASN A 247 17.31 -9.58 13.31
C ASN A 247 17.66 -11.06 13.55
N GLU A 248 17.85 -11.47 14.80
CA GLU A 248 18.08 -12.89 15.15
C GLU A 248 16.88 -13.78 14.75
N ALA A 249 15.65 -13.29 14.94
CA ALA A 249 14.46 -14.01 14.50
C ALA A 249 14.37 -14.12 12.97
N ARG A 250 14.74 -13.05 12.24
CA ARG A 250 14.82 -13.07 10.77
C ARG A 250 15.89 -14.03 10.27
N GLU A 251 17.09 -14.00 10.82
CA GLU A 251 18.15 -14.94 10.44
C GLU A 251 17.73 -16.39 10.67
N LYS A 252 17.11 -16.70 11.84
CA LYS A 252 16.59 -18.05 12.10
C LYS A 252 15.49 -18.44 11.11
N ALA A 253 14.55 -17.55 10.83
CA ALA A 253 13.49 -17.82 9.86
C ALA A 253 14.05 -18.02 8.44
N GLU A 254 15.09 -17.26 8.06
CA GLU A 254 15.75 -17.41 6.76
C GLU A 254 16.55 -18.71 6.67
N GLN A 255 17.25 -19.11 7.74
CA GLN A 255 17.91 -20.41 7.84
C GLN A 255 16.90 -21.57 7.75
N GLU A 256 15.79 -21.49 8.47
CA GLU A 256 14.71 -22.48 8.38
C GLU A 256 14.10 -22.53 6.97
N ALA A 257 13.88 -21.38 6.34
CA ALA A 257 13.39 -21.32 4.96
C ALA A 257 14.40 -21.91 3.97
N GLU A 258 15.70 -21.66 4.15
CA GLU A 258 16.78 -22.27 3.36
C GLU A 258 16.78 -23.79 3.51
N GLN A 259 16.63 -24.28 4.75
CA GLN A 259 16.55 -25.71 5.07
C GLN A 259 15.35 -26.36 4.36
N ILE A 260 14.18 -25.76 4.48
CA ILE A 260 12.95 -26.22 3.81
C ILE A 260 13.14 -26.23 2.29
N ARG A 261 13.75 -25.18 1.70
CA ARG A 261 14.03 -25.13 0.26
C ARG A 261 15.01 -26.22 -0.17
N SER A 262 16.05 -26.46 0.62
CA SER A 262 17.02 -27.53 0.36
C SER A 262 16.37 -28.91 0.43
N ASP A 263 15.55 -29.17 1.44
CA ASP A 263 14.91 -30.47 1.63
C ASP A 263 13.84 -30.71 0.55
N ALA A 264 13.00 -29.71 0.25
CA ALA A 264 12.06 -29.78 -0.87
C ALA A 264 12.75 -30.02 -2.22
N ARG A 265 13.95 -29.46 -2.42
CA ARG A 265 14.75 -29.71 -3.63
C ARG A 265 15.27 -31.14 -3.68
N LYS A 266 15.76 -31.69 -2.56
CA LYS A 266 16.19 -33.10 -2.49
C LYS A 266 15.02 -34.05 -2.74
N ASP A 267 13.86 -33.77 -2.13
CA ASP A 267 12.65 -34.57 -2.33
C ASP A 267 12.22 -34.53 -3.80
N ALA A 268 12.23 -33.35 -4.43
CA ALA A 268 11.92 -33.21 -5.86
C ALA A 268 12.94 -33.93 -6.76
N GLU A 269 14.24 -33.86 -6.46
CA GLU A 269 15.28 -34.60 -7.19
C GLU A 269 15.09 -36.12 -7.01
N GLN A 270 14.70 -36.58 -5.82
CA GLN A 270 14.43 -37.98 -5.56
C GLN A 270 13.16 -38.47 -6.28
N GLU A 271 12.09 -37.67 -6.28
CA GLU A 271 10.84 -37.99 -6.97
C GLU A 271 11.03 -38.00 -8.50
N LEU A 272 11.79 -37.04 -9.04
CA LEU A 272 12.22 -37.06 -10.45
C LEU A 272 13.05 -38.30 -10.77
N GLY A 273 14.02 -38.66 -9.92
CA GLY A 273 14.82 -39.87 -10.13
C GLY A 273 13.99 -41.16 -10.12
N LEU A 274 12.97 -41.24 -9.25
CA LEU A 274 12.02 -42.36 -9.23
C LEU A 274 11.13 -42.37 -10.48
N ALA A 275 10.66 -41.20 -10.94
CA ALA A 275 9.85 -41.08 -12.15
C ALA A 275 10.66 -41.42 -13.41
N GLU A 276 11.92 -41.01 -13.49
CA GLU A 276 12.85 -41.39 -14.57
C GLU A 276 13.09 -42.90 -14.57
N ALA A 277 13.37 -43.50 -13.42
CA ALA A 277 13.55 -44.96 -13.32
C ALA A 277 12.28 -45.73 -13.72
N GLN A 278 11.09 -45.25 -13.36
CA GLN A 278 9.82 -45.83 -13.79
C GLN A 278 9.58 -45.65 -15.30
N ALA A 279 9.96 -44.51 -15.86
CA ALA A 279 9.85 -44.26 -17.29
C ALA A 279 10.77 -45.20 -18.09
N ASP A 280 12.00 -45.42 -17.61
CA ASP A 280 12.95 -46.37 -18.19
C ASP A 280 12.44 -47.82 -18.11
N GLU A 281 11.88 -48.24 -16.97
CA GLU A 281 11.29 -49.57 -16.82
C GLU A 281 10.08 -49.78 -17.76
N LEU A 282 9.23 -48.77 -17.92
CA LEU A 282 8.11 -48.81 -18.86
C LEU A 282 8.58 -48.85 -20.32
N LEU A 283 9.64 -48.11 -20.65
CA LEU A 283 10.27 -48.14 -21.97
C LEU A 283 10.85 -49.54 -22.27
N GLU A 284 11.61 -50.11 -21.34
CA GLU A 284 12.18 -51.45 -21.50
C GLU A 284 11.07 -52.51 -21.69
N ARG A 285 10.01 -52.45 -20.89
CA ARG A 285 8.85 -53.36 -21.02
C ARG A 285 8.09 -53.16 -22.34
N ALA A 286 7.98 -51.92 -22.81
CA ALA A 286 7.39 -51.61 -24.11
C ALA A 286 8.26 -52.13 -25.26
N GLU A 287 9.58 -51.98 -25.17
CA GLU A 287 10.53 -52.54 -26.13
C GLU A 287 10.48 -54.07 -26.17
N GLU A 288 10.46 -54.72 -25.00
CA GLU A 288 10.36 -56.18 -24.91
C GLU A 288 9.04 -56.68 -25.53
N THR A 289 7.93 -56.01 -25.22
CA THR A 289 6.62 -56.29 -25.81
C THR A 289 6.63 -56.09 -27.33
N ALA A 290 7.26 -55.01 -27.81
CA ALA A 290 7.39 -54.72 -29.23
C ALA A 290 8.26 -55.77 -29.93
N ARG A 291 9.37 -56.20 -29.32
CA ARG A 291 10.24 -57.28 -29.82
C ARG A 291 9.51 -58.62 -29.87
N SER A 292 8.75 -58.97 -28.83
CA SER A 292 7.94 -60.19 -28.80
C SER A 292 6.88 -60.19 -29.91
N LYS A 293 6.12 -59.10 -30.03
CA LYS A 293 5.11 -58.95 -31.11
C LYS A 293 5.73 -58.95 -32.50
N ALA A 294 6.87 -58.29 -32.69
CA ALA A 294 7.59 -58.32 -33.96
C ALA A 294 8.07 -59.74 -34.31
N SER A 295 8.56 -60.49 -33.32
CA SER A 295 8.94 -61.90 -33.48
C SER A 295 7.73 -62.78 -33.83
N GLU A 296 6.59 -62.61 -33.16
CA GLU A 296 5.35 -63.32 -33.45
C GLU A 296 4.83 -63.01 -34.87
N ILE A 297 4.81 -61.74 -35.28
CA ILE A 297 4.42 -61.33 -36.63
C ILE A 297 5.37 -61.93 -37.67
N THR A 298 6.68 -61.92 -37.40
CA THR A 298 7.69 -62.51 -38.30
C THR A 298 7.53 -64.02 -38.42
N ALA A 299 7.24 -64.70 -37.31
CA ALA A 299 6.99 -66.15 -37.29
C ALA A 299 5.68 -66.51 -38.03
N ALA A 300 4.60 -65.74 -37.80
CA ALA A 300 3.33 -65.90 -38.50
C ALA A 300 3.49 -65.68 -40.01
N ALA A 301 4.19 -64.61 -40.43
CA ALA A 301 4.46 -64.31 -41.82
C ALA A 301 5.31 -65.41 -42.49
N ARG A 302 6.30 -65.99 -41.79
CA ARG A 302 7.06 -67.16 -42.27
C ARG A 302 6.16 -68.38 -42.46
N SER A 303 5.35 -68.71 -41.46
CA SER A 303 4.43 -69.86 -41.54
C SER A 303 3.40 -69.69 -42.66
N GLU A 304 2.91 -68.47 -42.89
CA GLU A 304 1.98 -68.16 -43.95
C GLU A 304 2.65 -68.24 -45.33
N ALA A 305 3.88 -67.72 -45.47
CA ALA A 305 4.67 -67.87 -46.68
C ALA A 305 4.93 -69.36 -47.00
N GLU A 306 5.30 -70.18 -46.02
CA GLU A 306 5.48 -71.63 -46.20
C GLU A 306 4.18 -72.33 -46.61
N SER A 307 3.04 -71.94 -46.02
CA SER A 307 1.71 -72.45 -46.39
C SER A 307 1.33 -72.09 -47.83
N ILE A 308 1.57 -70.85 -48.25
CA ILE A 308 1.36 -70.40 -49.64
C ILE A 308 2.27 -71.18 -50.59
N THR A 309 3.53 -71.39 -50.23
CA THR A 309 4.49 -72.13 -51.05
C THR A 309 4.07 -73.58 -51.23
N ARG A 310 3.62 -74.25 -50.15
CA ARG A 310 3.07 -75.62 -50.22
C ARG A 310 1.82 -75.70 -51.09
N LYS A 311 0.88 -74.76 -50.92
CA LYS A 311 -0.33 -74.69 -51.76
C LYS A 311 0.01 -74.47 -53.24
N ALA A 312 1.01 -73.64 -53.53
CA ALA A 312 1.49 -73.41 -54.89
C ALA A 312 2.13 -74.68 -55.49
N ASP A 313 2.94 -75.41 -54.70
CA ASP A 313 3.52 -76.69 -55.13
C ASP A 313 2.47 -77.78 -55.34
N GLU A 314 1.44 -77.83 -54.49
CA GLU A 314 0.30 -78.74 -54.64
C GLU A 314 -0.52 -78.41 -55.88
N ALA A 315 -0.82 -77.12 -56.10
CA ALA A 315 -1.50 -76.66 -57.31
C ALA A 315 -0.70 -76.98 -58.58
N ARG A 316 0.63 -76.81 -58.54
CA ARG A 316 1.53 -77.19 -59.64
C ARG A 316 1.50 -78.70 -59.91
N LYS A 317 1.59 -79.54 -58.87
CA LYS A 317 1.51 -81.01 -59.01
C LYS A 317 0.15 -81.45 -59.54
N GLN A 318 -0.93 -80.77 -59.14
CA GLN A 318 -2.27 -81.07 -59.64
C GLN A 318 -2.42 -80.67 -61.11
N ALA A 319 -1.95 -79.49 -61.51
CA ALA A 319 -1.92 -79.07 -62.90
C ALA A 319 -1.10 -80.03 -63.78
N GLU A 320 -0.01 -80.58 -63.27
CA GLU A 320 0.81 -81.58 -63.97
C GLU A 320 0.05 -82.91 -64.17
N ARG A 321 -0.70 -83.37 -63.16
CA ARG A 321 -1.58 -84.54 -63.28
C ARG A 321 -2.72 -84.30 -64.27
N ASP A 322 -3.34 -83.12 -64.22
CA ASP A 322 -4.42 -82.77 -65.13
C ASP A 322 -3.90 -82.70 -66.58
N ALA A 323 -2.70 -82.14 -66.79
CA ALA A 323 -2.04 -82.12 -68.10
C ALA A 323 -1.63 -83.52 -68.59
N GLU A 324 -1.24 -84.43 -67.70
CA GLU A 324 -0.98 -85.84 -68.03
C GLU A 324 -2.28 -86.55 -68.44
N LYS A 325 -3.37 -86.31 -67.71
CA LYS A 325 -4.69 -86.87 -67.99
C LYS A 325 -5.25 -86.38 -69.33
N ILE A 326 -5.17 -85.08 -69.61
CA ILE A 326 -5.55 -84.52 -70.91
C ILE A 326 -4.72 -85.15 -72.04
N ARG A 327 -3.41 -85.37 -71.83
CA ARG A 327 -2.55 -86.02 -72.82
C ARG A 327 -2.88 -87.50 -73.03
N SER A 328 -3.26 -88.23 -71.99
CA SER A 328 -3.70 -89.63 -72.14
C SER A 328 -5.05 -89.73 -72.85
N GLU A 329 -6.02 -88.88 -72.49
CA GLU A 329 -7.34 -88.84 -73.12
C GLU A 329 -7.22 -88.46 -74.61
N ALA A 330 -6.40 -87.45 -74.95
CA ALA A 330 -6.14 -87.08 -76.34
C ALA A 330 -5.44 -88.19 -77.15
N ARG A 331 -4.57 -88.99 -76.52
CA ARG A 331 -3.93 -90.15 -77.17
C ARG A 331 -4.92 -91.28 -77.42
N ASP A 332 -5.80 -91.56 -76.47
CA ASP A 332 -6.84 -92.58 -76.59
C ASP A 332 -7.89 -92.18 -77.65
N GLU A 333 -8.30 -90.91 -77.69
CA GLU A 333 -9.18 -90.35 -78.72
C GLU A 333 -8.54 -90.48 -80.11
N ALA A 334 -7.29 -90.04 -80.27
CA ALA A 334 -6.56 -90.14 -81.53
C ALA A 334 -6.39 -91.60 -81.99
N LYS A 335 -6.22 -92.54 -81.06
CA LYS A 335 -6.15 -93.97 -81.36
C LYS A 335 -7.49 -94.52 -81.85
N ARG A 336 -8.61 -94.14 -81.21
CA ARG A 336 -9.97 -94.52 -81.64
C ARG A 336 -10.30 -93.94 -83.01
N GLU A 337 -10.00 -92.66 -83.23
CA GLU A 337 -10.19 -92.02 -84.54
C GLU A 337 -9.36 -92.72 -85.63
N ALA A 338 -8.10 -93.07 -85.35
CA ALA A 338 -7.25 -93.80 -86.29
C ALA A 338 -7.71 -95.25 -86.55
N GLU A 339 -8.45 -95.87 -85.63
CA GLU A 339 -9.12 -97.17 -85.85
C GLU A 339 -10.39 -97.00 -86.69
N THR A 340 -11.22 -95.99 -86.40
CA THR A 340 -12.41 -95.67 -87.20
C THR A 340 -12.04 -95.37 -88.65
N ILE A 341 -11.08 -94.48 -88.89
CA ILE A 341 -10.60 -94.13 -90.24
C ILE A 341 -10.07 -95.37 -90.98
N ARG A 342 -9.34 -96.26 -90.30
CA ARG A 342 -8.87 -97.53 -90.91
C ARG A 342 -10.04 -98.46 -91.26
N SER A 343 -11.04 -98.56 -90.41
CA SER A 343 -12.21 -99.42 -90.64
C SER A 343 -13.06 -98.90 -91.81
N GLU A 344 -13.24 -97.58 -91.92
CA GLU A 344 -13.96 -96.93 -93.03
C GLU A 344 -13.19 -97.09 -94.35
N ALA A 345 -11.88 -96.83 -94.36
CA ALA A 345 -11.05 -97.02 -95.55
C ALA A 345 -11.04 -98.49 -96.04
N THR A 346 -11.11 -99.46 -95.12
CA THR A 346 -11.20 -100.89 -95.46
C THR A 346 -12.55 -101.21 -96.09
N ARG A 347 -13.63 -100.67 -95.52
CA ARG A 347 -15.00 -100.88 -96.01
C ARG A 347 -15.22 -100.24 -97.39
N ASP A 348 -14.69 -99.04 -97.61
CA ASP A 348 -14.72 -98.39 -98.92
C ASP A 348 -13.94 -99.18 -99.96
N ALA A 349 -12.74 -99.67 -99.62
CA ALA A 349 -11.97 -100.51 -100.52
C ALA A 349 -12.66 -101.84 -100.88
N GLU A 350 -13.43 -102.43 -99.96
CA GLU A 350 -14.28 -103.60 -100.24
C GLU A 350 -15.48 -103.26 -101.14
N ASN A 351 -16.16 -102.14 -100.88
CA ASN A 351 -17.27 -101.66 -101.71
C ASN A 351 -16.81 -101.41 -103.15
N THR A 352 -15.70 -100.69 -103.35
CA THR A 352 -15.15 -100.42 -104.68
C THR A 352 -14.76 -101.72 -105.42
N ARG A 353 -14.22 -102.73 -104.70
CA ARG A 353 -13.92 -104.05 -105.32
C ARG A 353 -15.18 -104.82 -105.70
N SER A 354 -16.25 -104.70 -104.92
CA SER A 354 -17.54 -105.31 -105.19
C SER A 354 -18.19 -104.70 -106.44
N GLU A 355 -18.21 -103.37 -106.54
CA GLU A 355 -18.74 -102.63 -107.69
C GLU A 355 -17.94 -102.94 -108.96
N ALA A 356 -16.60 -102.88 -108.92
CA ALA A 356 -15.76 -103.22 -110.07
C ALA A 356 -15.93 -104.68 -110.53
N ARG A 357 -16.27 -105.60 -109.62
CA ARG A 357 -16.61 -106.99 -109.98
C ARG A 357 -17.97 -107.08 -110.67
N SER A 358 -18.97 -106.35 -110.19
CA SER A 358 -20.30 -106.27 -110.79
C SER A 358 -20.22 -105.72 -112.22
N ASP A 359 -19.51 -104.62 -112.41
CA ASP A 359 -19.34 -103.99 -113.71
C ASP A 359 -18.60 -104.93 -114.70
N ALA A 360 -17.58 -105.66 -114.22
CA ALA A 360 -16.85 -106.62 -115.04
C ALA A 360 -17.71 -107.84 -115.44
N THR A 361 -18.69 -108.23 -114.63
CA THR A 361 -19.68 -109.25 -114.99
C THR A 361 -20.69 -108.72 -116.01
N ASP A 362 -21.20 -107.51 -115.82
CA ASP A 362 -22.19 -106.90 -116.72
C ASP A 362 -21.62 -106.67 -118.13
N ILE A 363 -20.34 -106.25 -118.22
CA ILE A 363 -19.64 -106.11 -119.51
C ILE A 363 -19.43 -107.47 -120.20
N ARG A 364 -19.18 -108.53 -119.44
CA ARG A 364 -19.02 -109.89 -120.00
C ARG A 364 -20.33 -110.45 -120.55
N ASP A 365 -21.44 -110.21 -119.85
CA ASP A 365 -22.75 -110.68 -120.27
C ASP A 365 -23.25 -109.89 -121.49
N ALA A 366 -22.95 -108.59 -121.58
CA ALA A 366 -23.24 -107.78 -122.76
C ALA A 366 -22.49 -108.26 -124.02
N ALA A 367 -21.18 -108.52 -123.90
CA ALA A 367 -20.37 -109.01 -125.02
C ALA A 367 -20.80 -110.43 -125.49
N ARG A 368 -21.34 -111.24 -124.58
CA ARG A 368 -21.89 -112.56 -124.91
C ARG A 368 -23.20 -112.46 -125.69
N SER A 369 -24.10 -111.56 -125.27
CA SER A 369 -25.38 -111.33 -125.96
C SER A 369 -25.17 -110.82 -127.39
N GLU A 370 -24.20 -109.93 -127.59
CA GLU A 370 -23.92 -109.32 -128.90
C GLU A 370 -23.29 -110.34 -129.88
N ALA A 371 -22.46 -111.26 -129.38
CA ALA A 371 -21.92 -112.37 -130.17
C ALA A 371 -22.98 -113.44 -130.52
N GLU A 372 -24.00 -113.62 -129.69
CA GLU A 372 -25.11 -114.54 -129.94
C GLU A 372 -26.08 -113.98 -131.03
N ASP A 373 -26.26 -112.65 -131.09
CA ASP A 373 -27.10 -111.99 -132.11
C ASP A 373 -26.44 -111.96 -133.50
N GLU A 374 -25.12 -111.76 -133.60
CA GLU A 374 -24.40 -111.85 -134.89
C GLU A 374 -24.40 -113.27 -135.47
N ALA A 375 -24.32 -114.29 -134.61
CA ALA A 375 -24.38 -115.69 -135.03
C ALA A 375 -25.77 -116.09 -135.59
N ALA A 376 -26.85 -115.46 -135.12
CA ALA A 376 -28.21 -115.71 -135.60
C ALA A 376 -28.44 -115.22 -137.03
N ILE A 377 -27.81 -114.11 -137.44
CA ILE A 377 -27.97 -113.51 -138.77
C ILE A 377 -27.29 -114.38 -139.85
N ILE A 378 -26.10 -114.91 -139.55
CA ILE A 378 -25.30 -115.72 -140.50
C ILE A 378 -25.96 -117.10 -140.77
N ILE A 379 -26.68 -117.66 -139.79
CA ILE A 379 -27.27 -119.00 -139.92
C ILE A 379 -28.54 -119.02 -140.77
N GLU A 380 -29.37 -117.97 -140.79
CA GLU A 380 -30.64 -118.03 -141.55
C GLU A 380 -30.54 -117.47 -142.98
N GLU A 381 -29.56 -116.59 -143.25
CA GLU A 381 -29.19 -116.27 -144.63
C GLU A 381 -28.70 -117.54 -145.37
N ALA A 382 -28.06 -118.47 -144.65
CA ALA A 382 -27.70 -119.80 -145.18
C ALA A 382 -28.90 -120.73 -145.44
N VAL A 383 -30.05 -120.53 -144.77
CA VAL A 383 -31.28 -121.33 -145.02
C VAL A 383 -32.02 -120.83 -146.27
N LYS A 384 -31.98 -119.52 -146.56
CA LYS A 384 -32.55 -118.96 -147.80
C LYS A 384 -31.77 -119.37 -149.07
N SER A 385 -30.48 -119.65 -148.95
CA SER A 385 -29.66 -120.14 -150.08
C SER A 385 -29.83 -121.64 -150.38
N GLY A 386 -30.57 -122.41 -149.57
CA GLY A 386 -30.78 -123.85 -149.77
C GLY A 386 -31.99 -124.25 -150.65
N GLN A 387 -32.79 -123.29 -151.11
CA GLN A 387 -34.04 -123.53 -151.88
C GLN A 387 -33.87 -123.54 -153.41
N GLN A 388 -32.65 -123.50 -153.96
CA GLN A 388 -32.43 -123.36 -155.42
C GLN A 388 -31.43 -124.34 -156.05
N LEU A 389 -31.51 -125.63 -155.73
CA LEU A 389 -30.93 -126.66 -156.60
C LEU A 389 -31.96 -127.75 -156.90
N GLU A 390 -32.62 -127.59 -158.05
CA GLU A 390 -33.41 -128.63 -158.71
C GLU A 390 -32.54 -129.81 -159.14
N HIS A 391 -33.18 -130.99 -159.13
CA HIS A 391 -32.92 -132.22 -159.89
C HIS A 391 -31.48 -132.62 -160.25
N SER A 392 -31.18 -133.90 -160.00
CA SER A 392 -29.95 -134.65 -160.35
C SER A 392 -28.66 -134.32 -159.57
N ASP A 393 -28.50 -134.90 -158.37
CA ASP A 393 -27.26 -135.64 -157.98
C ASP A 393 -27.38 -136.40 -156.65
N LYS A 394 -28.35 -137.32 -156.60
CA LYS A 394 -28.45 -138.39 -155.59
C LYS A 394 -27.39 -139.51 -155.78
N LYS A 395 -26.40 -139.37 -156.67
CA LYS A 395 -25.46 -140.44 -157.03
C LYS A 395 -23.98 -140.18 -156.71
N PHE A 396 -23.57 -138.98 -156.27
CA PHE A 396 -22.15 -138.74 -155.96
C PHE A 396 -21.80 -138.87 -154.46
N LEU A 397 -22.69 -138.52 -153.54
CA LEU A 397 -22.38 -138.52 -152.09
C LEU A 397 -22.56 -139.87 -151.37
N VAL A 398 -23.13 -140.88 -152.04
CA VAL A 398 -23.22 -142.24 -151.48
C VAL A 398 -21.90 -143.02 -151.64
N GLN A 399 -20.91 -142.51 -152.38
CA GLN A 399 -19.63 -143.22 -152.60
C GLN A 399 -18.43 -142.70 -151.78
N GLU A 400 -18.49 -141.51 -151.17
CA GLU A 400 -17.44 -141.03 -150.24
C GLU A 400 -17.72 -141.25 -148.75
N LEU A 401 -19.00 -141.46 -148.37
CA LEU A 401 -19.39 -141.75 -146.98
C LEU A 401 -18.98 -143.14 -146.47
N GLN A 402 -18.30 -143.97 -147.28
CA GLN A 402 -17.74 -145.26 -146.88
C GLN A 402 -16.21 -145.30 -146.82
N ARG A 403 -15.51 -144.18 -147.09
CA ARG A 403 -14.03 -144.17 -147.20
C ARG A 403 -13.27 -143.45 -146.10
N SER A 404 -13.93 -142.73 -145.18
CA SER A 404 -13.22 -142.16 -144.03
C SER A 404 -14.05 -142.13 -142.75
N PRO A 405 -13.67 -142.91 -141.72
CA PRO A 405 -14.38 -142.98 -140.44
C PRO A 405 -14.34 -141.67 -139.64
N GLU A 406 -13.37 -140.78 -139.88
CA GLU A 406 -13.24 -139.50 -139.18
C GLU A 406 -14.37 -138.50 -139.53
N LEU A 407 -14.97 -138.62 -140.72
CA LEU A 407 -16.12 -137.80 -141.13
C LEU A 407 -17.43 -138.28 -140.52
N LEU A 408 -17.53 -139.58 -140.21
CA LEU A 408 -18.71 -140.17 -139.57
C LEU A 408 -18.82 -139.70 -138.11
N GLU A 409 -17.69 -139.58 -137.41
CA GLU A 409 -17.63 -139.18 -136.00
C GLU A 409 -17.95 -137.69 -135.81
N ARG A 410 -17.56 -136.83 -136.77
CA ARG A 410 -17.93 -135.40 -136.74
C ARG A 410 -19.41 -135.15 -137.05
N TYR A 411 -20.05 -136.00 -137.86
CA TYR A 411 -21.47 -135.86 -138.20
C TYR A 411 -22.40 -136.31 -137.06
N THR A 412 -22.02 -137.33 -136.29
CA THR A 412 -22.78 -137.80 -135.12
C THR A 412 -22.71 -136.81 -133.95
N LEU A 413 -21.52 -136.25 -133.64
CA LEU A 413 -21.35 -135.26 -132.58
C LEU A 413 -22.15 -133.96 -132.84
N PHE A 414 -22.30 -133.53 -134.09
CA PHE A 414 -23.08 -132.34 -134.43
C PHE A 414 -24.61 -132.56 -134.27
N ARG A 415 -25.12 -133.76 -134.60
CA ARG A 415 -26.54 -134.06 -134.45
C ARG A 415 -26.97 -134.18 -132.98
N GLU A 416 -26.12 -134.72 -132.13
CA GLU A 416 -26.45 -134.89 -130.71
C GLU A 416 -26.49 -133.55 -129.94
N LEU A 417 -25.62 -132.60 -130.30
CA LEU A 417 -25.62 -131.25 -129.72
C LEU A 417 -26.86 -130.41 -130.09
N GLN A 418 -27.46 -130.61 -131.28
CA GLN A 418 -28.67 -129.88 -131.70
C GLN A 418 -29.94 -130.37 -130.98
N THR A 419 -29.98 -131.63 -130.53
CA THR A 419 -31.20 -132.21 -129.93
C THR A 419 -31.40 -131.91 -128.44
N SER A 420 -30.39 -131.44 -127.71
CA SER A 420 -30.51 -131.16 -126.27
C SER A 420 -30.99 -129.74 -125.95
N GLY A 421 -30.66 -128.74 -126.78
CA GLY A 421 -30.99 -127.32 -126.52
C GLY A 421 -32.47 -126.95 -126.68
N LYS A 422 -33.18 -127.56 -127.64
CA LYS A 422 -34.57 -127.16 -127.98
C LYS A 422 -35.66 -127.75 -127.08
N GLN A 423 -35.34 -128.65 -126.14
CA GLN A 423 -36.32 -129.23 -125.19
C GLN A 423 -36.41 -128.49 -123.84
N GLY A 424 -35.42 -127.66 -123.47
CA GLY A 424 -35.41 -126.95 -122.17
C GLY A 424 -36.33 -125.74 -122.10
N GLU A 425 -36.35 -124.90 -123.15
CA GLU A 425 -37.06 -123.61 -123.12
C GLU A 425 -38.59 -123.74 -123.17
N ALA A 426 -39.12 -124.84 -123.72
CA ALA A 426 -40.57 -125.06 -123.81
C ALA A 426 -41.18 -125.59 -122.49
N GLN A 427 -40.41 -126.34 -121.66
CA GLN A 427 -40.91 -126.86 -120.37
C GLN A 427 -40.86 -125.83 -119.24
N GLN A 428 -39.85 -124.94 -119.23
CA GLN A 428 -39.67 -123.98 -118.14
C GLN A 428 -40.70 -122.84 -118.20
N ARG A 429 -41.00 -122.33 -119.42
CA ARG A 429 -42.03 -121.29 -119.62
C ARG A 429 -43.47 -121.78 -119.37
N ALA A 430 -43.74 -123.09 -119.52
CA ALA A 430 -45.03 -123.69 -119.19
C ALA A 430 -45.24 -123.84 -117.66
N ARG A 431 -44.18 -124.16 -116.90
CA ARG A 431 -44.25 -124.30 -115.43
C ARG A 431 -44.42 -122.97 -114.71
N GLU A 432 -43.69 -121.94 -115.11
CA GLU A 432 -43.80 -120.60 -114.49
C GLU A 432 -45.19 -119.98 -114.68
N ARG A 433 -45.84 -120.19 -115.84
CA ARG A 433 -47.22 -119.72 -116.07
C ARG A 433 -48.26 -120.47 -115.23
N ILE A 434 -48.04 -121.75 -114.91
CA ILE A 434 -48.92 -122.54 -114.04
C ILE A 434 -48.73 -122.15 -112.58
N GLU A 435 -47.49 -121.93 -112.13
CA GLU A 435 -47.20 -121.59 -110.75
C GLU A 435 -47.65 -120.16 -110.39
N LYS A 436 -47.53 -119.21 -111.31
CA LYS A 436 -48.04 -117.83 -111.13
C LYS A 436 -49.57 -117.78 -111.02
N ARG A 437 -50.29 -118.65 -111.76
CA ARG A 437 -51.77 -118.79 -111.65
C ARG A 437 -52.20 -119.54 -110.38
N ARG A 438 -51.38 -120.45 -109.87
CA ARG A 438 -51.65 -121.19 -108.63
C ARG A 438 -51.48 -120.31 -107.39
N ARG A 439 -50.40 -119.52 -107.31
CA ARG A 439 -50.20 -118.57 -106.19
C ARG A 439 -51.24 -117.44 -106.16
N GLN A 440 -51.68 -116.94 -107.31
CA GLN A 440 -52.79 -115.97 -107.35
C GLN A 440 -54.14 -116.55 -106.93
N ARG A 441 -54.40 -117.85 -107.16
CA ARG A 441 -55.63 -118.51 -106.69
C ARG A 441 -55.58 -118.87 -105.22
N GLU A 442 -54.44 -119.33 -104.70
CA GLU A 442 -54.30 -119.65 -103.27
C GLU A 442 -54.41 -118.38 -102.40
N GLN A 443 -54.01 -117.22 -102.90
CA GLN A 443 -54.16 -115.93 -102.19
C GLN A 443 -55.52 -115.25 -102.38
N GLN A 444 -56.37 -115.71 -103.31
CA GLN A 444 -57.77 -115.30 -103.42
C GLN A 444 -58.75 -116.26 -102.73
N GLN A 445 -58.33 -117.49 -102.41
CA GLN A 445 -59.14 -118.49 -101.70
C GLN A 445 -58.86 -118.54 -100.20
N ARG A 446 -57.63 -118.26 -99.75
CA ARG A 446 -57.43 -117.94 -98.34
C ARG A 446 -57.93 -116.53 -98.09
N ASP A 447 -59.04 -116.50 -97.38
CA ASP A 447 -59.47 -115.39 -96.57
C ASP A 447 -60.33 -114.35 -97.30
N ARG A 448 -60.87 -114.76 -98.46
CA ARG A 448 -62.31 -114.62 -98.74
C ARG A 448 -63.16 -115.50 -97.80
N ASP A 449 -62.54 -116.45 -97.10
CA ASP A 449 -63.15 -117.34 -96.08
C ASP A 449 -62.57 -117.09 -94.67
N GLY A 450 -62.24 -115.84 -94.36
CA GLY A 450 -62.22 -115.30 -93.00
C GLY A 450 -63.57 -114.64 -92.67
N GLY A 451 -64.68 -115.22 -93.12
CA GLY A 451 -66.02 -114.66 -92.96
C GLY A 451 -67.06 -115.74 -92.68
N MET A 452 -67.47 -115.80 -91.41
CA MET A 452 -68.53 -116.63 -90.80
C MET A 452 -68.15 -118.11 -90.55
N GLU A 453 -68.47 -118.70 -89.40
CA GLU A 453 -69.78 -118.63 -88.73
C GLU A 453 -69.65 -118.91 -87.22
N LEU A 454 -69.94 -117.89 -86.40
CA LEU A 454 -71.03 -117.97 -85.44
C LEU A 454 -71.95 -116.77 -85.68
#